data_AF-A0AAJ4XCP1-F1
#
_entry.id   AF-A0AAJ4XCP1-F1
#
_cell.length_a   1.000
_cell.length_b   1.000
_cell.length_c   1.000
_cell.angle_alpha   90.00
_cell.angle_beta   90.00
_cell.angle_gamma   90.00
#
_symmetry.space_group_name_H-M   'P 1'
#
loop_
_entity.id
_entity.type
_entity.pdbx_description
1 polymer ?
#
loop_
_entity_poly.entity_id
_entity_poly.type
_entity_poly.pdbx_seq_one_letter_code
_entity_poly.pdbx_strand_id
1 'polypeptide(L)'
;MEIPNNTLEGQDLERKLQDVAANCFTTSKNLENLSVEQRSQIINLFERIKYKDIIDQGFWSLGGGLTHYKLSLNEIKLTLLEVLSSRSDDKERLILKEMFLFLNILDEPSFYQLFALRQLIHCPEEIFDEKIKEISGNYFE
;
A
#
# COMPACT_ATOMS: atom_id res chain seq x y z
N MET A 1 -13.09 5.15 -38.22
CA MET A 1 -12.53 3.84 -37.81
C MET A 1 -12.89 3.67 -36.35
N GLU A 2 -13.76 2.71 -36.04
CA GLU A 2 -14.05 2.33 -34.65
C GLU A 2 -12.83 1.59 -34.12
N ILE A 3 -12.22 2.13 -33.06
CA ILE A 3 -11.15 1.44 -32.33
C ILE A 3 -11.84 0.27 -31.61
N PRO A 4 -11.39 -0.98 -31.77
CA PRO A 4 -12.06 -2.11 -31.16
C PRO A 4 -12.04 -1.95 -29.63
N ASN A 5 -13.21 -2.04 -28.98
CA ASN A 5 -13.40 -1.83 -27.54
C ASN A 5 -12.44 -2.65 -26.65
N ASN A 6 -11.96 -3.81 -27.12
CA ASN A 6 -10.98 -4.65 -26.41
C ASN A 6 -9.64 -3.93 -26.14
N THR A 7 -9.26 -2.97 -26.99
CA THR A 7 -8.01 -2.20 -26.82
C THR A 7 -8.14 -1.12 -25.76
N LEU A 8 -9.34 -0.56 -25.59
CA LEU A 8 -9.62 0.50 -24.62
C LEU A 8 -9.72 -0.06 -23.20
N GLU A 9 -10.40 -1.19 -23.01
CA GLU A 9 -10.48 -1.86 -21.70
C GLU A 9 -9.12 -2.39 -21.23
N GLY A 10 -8.32 -2.95 -22.15
CA GLY A 10 -6.96 -3.39 -21.84
C GLY A 10 -6.03 -2.23 -21.46
N GLN A 11 -6.16 -1.07 -22.11
CA GLN A 11 -5.39 0.14 -21.77
C GLN A 11 -5.82 0.75 -20.42
N ASP A 12 -7.12 0.69 -20.08
CA ASP A 12 -7.63 1.14 -18.79
C ASP A 12 -7.16 0.23 -17.64
N LEU A 13 -7.17 -1.09 -17.86
CA LEU A 13 -6.66 -2.06 -16.89
C LEU A 13 -5.16 -1.85 -16.63
N GLU A 14 -4.36 -1.70 -17.68
CA GLU A 14 -2.91 -1.50 -17.58
C GLU A 14 -2.58 -0.21 -16.82
N ARG A 15 -3.32 0.87 -17.07
CA ARG A 15 -3.17 2.14 -16.35
C ARG A 15 -3.48 1.99 -14.86
N LYS A 16 -4.58 1.33 -14.50
CA LYS A 16 -4.94 1.07 -13.09
C LYS A 16 -3.91 0.18 -12.40
N LEU A 17 -3.33 -0.78 -13.10
CA LEU A 17 -2.25 -1.60 -12.56
C LEU A 17 -0.96 -0.81 -12.33
N GLN A 18 -0.66 0.17 -13.20
CA GLN A 18 0.46 1.08 -12.97
C GLN A 18 0.23 1.94 -11.73
N ASP A 19 -0.99 2.42 -11.50
CA ASP A 19 -1.34 3.17 -10.29
C ASP A 19 -1.23 2.29 -9.04
N VAL A 20 -1.72 1.05 -9.08
CA VAL A 20 -1.51 0.06 -8.01
C VAL A 20 -0.02 -0.18 -7.77
N ALA A 21 0.76 -0.37 -8.83
CA ALA A 21 2.19 -0.66 -8.72
C ALA A 21 2.97 0.51 -8.11
N ALA A 22 2.64 1.74 -8.51
CA ALA A 22 3.22 2.97 -7.98
C ALA A 22 2.91 3.12 -6.48
N ASN A 23 1.64 2.96 -6.09
CA ASN A 23 1.21 3.14 -4.70
C ASN A 23 1.57 1.96 -3.79
N CYS A 24 1.73 0.75 -4.33
CA CYS A 24 2.18 -0.44 -3.59
C CYS A 24 3.70 -0.66 -3.67
N PHE A 25 4.43 0.25 -4.32
CA PHE A 25 5.90 0.21 -4.47
C PHE A 25 6.42 -1.12 -4.99
N THR A 26 5.76 -1.62 -6.03
CA THR A 26 6.15 -2.84 -6.76
C THR A 26 6.50 -2.48 -8.19
N THR A 27 7.16 -3.42 -8.88
CA THR A 27 7.26 -3.36 -10.35
C THR A 27 6.05 -4.03 -10.97
N SER A 28 5.67 -3.60 -12.18
CA SER A 28 4.60 -4.24 -12.98
C SER A 28 4.83 -5.74 -13.16
N LYS A 29 6.09 -6.19 -13.15
CA LYS A 29 6.50 -7.60 -13.28
C LYS A 29 5.83 -8.55 -12.28
N ASN A 30 5.57 -8.11 -11.04
CA ASN A 30 4.89 -8.94 -10.05
C ASN A 30 3.40 -9.12 -10.36
N LEU A 31 2.82 -8.18 -11.12
CA LEU A 31 1.42 -8.20 -11.55
C LEU A 31 1.27 -8.89 -12.93
N GLU A 32 2.32 -8.89 -13.75
CA GLU A 32 2.36 -9.47 -15.09
C GLU A 32 2.20 -11.01 -15.10
N ASN A 33 2.48 -11.69 -14.00
CA ASN A 33 2.31 -13.14 -13.89
C ASN A 33 0.90 -13.55 -13.43
N LEU A 34 0.11 -12.62 -12.89
CA LEU A 34 -1.24 -12.89 -12.40
C LEU A 34 -2.25 -12.97 -13.55
N SER A 35 -3.33 -13.73 -13.37
CA SER A 35 -4.44 -13.75 -14.33
C SER A 35 -5.18 -12.41 -14.39
N VAL A 36 -5.96 -12.18 -15.44
CA VAL A 36 -6.75 -10.94 -15.60
C VAL A 36 -7.75 -10.79 -14.45
N GLU A 37 -8.33 -11.89 -13.99
CA GLU A 37 -9.25 -11.92 -12.85
C GLU A 37 -8.56 -11.50 -11.56
N GLN A 38 -7.38 -12.05 -11.28
CA GLN A 38 -6.59 -11.72 -10.08
C GLN A 38 -6.17 -10.24 -10.08
N ARG A 39 -5.71 -9.73 -11.24
CA ARG A 39 -5.39 -8.30 -11.43
C ARG A 39 -6.60 -7.42 -11.16
N SER A 40 -7.77 -7.81 -11.67
CA SER A 40 -9.02 -7.07 -11.46
C SER A 40 -9.44 -7.05 -9.98
N GLN A 41 -9.24 -8.17 -9.26
CA GLN A 41 -9.53 -8.22 -7.82
C GLN A 41 -8.60 -7.29 -7.01
N ILE A 42 -7.31 -7.23 -7.36
CA ILE A 42 -6.36 -6.29 -6.73
C ILE A 42 -6.81 -4.84 -6.95
N ILE A 43 -7.16 -4.48 -8.19
CA ILE A 43 -7.65 -3.14 -8.53
C ILE A 43 -8.90 -2.81 -7.70
N ASN A 44 -9.85 -3.74 -7.61
CA ASN A 44 -11.08 -3.53 -6.84
C ASN A 44 -10.81 -3.29 -5.34
N LEU A 45 -9.85 -4.01 -4.75
CA LEU A 45 -9.43 -3.76 -3.37
C LEU A 45 -8.73 -2.40 -3.23
N PHE A 46 -7.82 -2.07 -4.14
CA PHE A 46 -7.11 -0.79 -4.16
C PHE A 46 -8.06 0.40 -4.24
N GLU A 47 -9.12 0.30 -5.05
CA GLU A 47 -10.07 1.41 -5.22
C GLU A 47 -10.83 1.76 -3.93
N ARG A 48 -10.99 0.79 -3.02
CA ARG A 48 -11.69 0.95 -1.75
C ARG A 48 -10.87 1.67 -0.68
N ILE A 49 -9.57 1.86 -0.91
CA ILE A 49 -8.66 2.49 0.04
C ILE A 49 -8.82 4.01 -0.05
N LYS A 50 -9.14 4.65 1.08
CA LYS A 50 -9.52 6.07 1.12
C LYS A 50 -8.33 7.02 0.96
N TYR A 51 -7.21 6.72 1.62
CA TYR A 51 -6.03 7.58 1.64
C TYR A 51 -4.85 7.00 0.82
N LYS A 52 -5.15 6.22 -0.22
CA LYS A 52 -4.14 5.54 -1.06
C LYS A 52 -3.13 6.50 -1.69
N ASP A 53 -3.59 7.65 -2.17
CA ASP A 53 -2.75 8.67 -2.82
C ASP A 53 -1.86 9.45 -1.85
N ILE A 54 -2.19 9.40 -0.56
CA ILE A 54 -1.41 10.09 0.47
C ILE A 54 -0.23 9.22 0.90
N ILE A 55 -0.36 7.89 0.91
CA ILE A 55 0.64 6.96 1.47
C ILE A 55 1.83 6.80 0.50
N ASP A 56 2.80 7.72 0.62
CA ASP A 56 3.97 7.81 -0.24
C ASP A 56 5.15 6.90 0.18
N GLN A 57 6.14 6.79 -0.72
CA GLN A 57 7.35 5.97 -0.71
C GLN A 57 8.18 6.14 0.57
N GLY A 58 8.18 7.34 1.15
CA GLY A 58 8.88 7.66 2.40
C GLY A 58 8.31 6.92 3.62
N PHE A 59 7.01 6.64 3.61
CA PHE A 59 6.35 5.93 4.70
C PHE A 59 6.75 4.46 4.77
N TRP A 60 7.11 3.90 3.62
CA TRP A 60 7.47 2.50 3.48
C TRP A 60 8.93 2.21 3.76
N SER A 61 9.83 3.17 3.58
CA SER A 61 11.19 3.06 4.14
C SER A 61 11.13 2.97 5.67
N LEU A 62 10.18 3.66 6.31
CA LEU A 62 9.89 3.47 7.73
C LEU A 62 9.15 2.15 7.99
N GLY A 63 8.08 1.90 7.23
CA GLY A 63 7.24 0.73 7.33
C GLY A 63 8.08 -0.54 7.25
N GLY A 64 8.85 -0.74 6.19
CA GLY A 64 9.71 -1.92 5.98
C GLY A 64 10.71 -2.20 7.11
N GLY A 65 11.30 -1.16 7.71
CA GLY A 65 12.14 -1.32 8.90
C GLY A 65 11.35 -1.73 10.14
N LEU A 66 10.11 -1.26 10.27
CA LEU A 66 9.22 -1.50 11.41
C LEU A 66 8.32 -2.73 11.22
N THR A 67 8.14 -3.24 9.99
CA THR A 67 7.31 -4.40 9.65
C THR A 67 7.86 -5.67 10.29
N HIS A 68 9.19 -5.79 10.41
CA HIS A 68 9.84 -6.88 11.13
C HIS A 68 9.38 -7.00 12.58
N TYR A 69 8.91 -5.90 13.17
CA TYR A 69 8.45 -5.84 14.55
C TYR A 69 6.93 -5.99 14.70
N LYS A 70 6.18 -6.15 13.60
CA LYS A 70 4.71 -6.26 13.59
C LYS A 70 4.00 -5.13 14.36
N LEU A 71 4.53 -3.92 14.30
CA LEU A 71 3.99 -2.78 15.04
C LEU A 71 2.73 -2.25 14.36
N SER A 72 1.72 -1.96 15.18
CA SER A 72 0.54 -1.18 14.81
C SER A 72 0.89 0.26 14.45
N LEU A 73 -0.03 0.95 13.77
CA LEU A 73 0.14 2.36 13.44
C LEU A 73 0.41 3.21 14.69
N ASN A 74 -0.24 2.89 15.81
CA ASN A 74 -0.04 3.56 17.09
C ASN A 74 1.34 3.27 17.70
N GLU A 75 1.84 2.05 17.61
CA GLU A 75 3.18 1.71 18.06
C GLU A 75 4.27 2.39 17.21
N ILE A 76 4.03 2.53 15.89
CA ILE A 76 4.90 3.31 14.99
C ILE A 76 4.90 4.79 15.41
N LYS A 77 3.73 5.37 15.69
CA LYS A 77 3.59 6.75 16.19
C LYS A 77 4.34 6.97 17.50
N LEU A 78 4.20 6.05 18.45
CA LEU A 78 4.88 6.12 19.75
C LEU A 78 6.40 6.04 19.59
N THR A 79 6.89 5.07 18.80
CA THR A 79 8.32 4.94 18.48
C THR A 79 8.85 6.24 17.86
N LEU A 80 8.09 6.86 16.95
CA LEU A 80 8.49 8.12 16.33
C LEU A 80 8.59 9.28 17.34
N LEU A 81 7.67 9.35 18.32
CA LEU A 81 7.72 10.34 19.40
C LEU A 81 8.93 10.13 20.31
N GLU A 82 9.27 8.87 20.63
CA GLU A 82 10.47 8.54 21.40
C GLU A 82 11.74 9.01 20.68
N VAL A 83 11.86 8.71 19.37
CA VAL A 83 12.98 9.20 18.56
C VAL A 83 13.01 10.72 18.53
N LEU A 84 11.87 11.38 18.28
CA LEU A 84 11.76 12.85 18.29
C LEU A 84 12.22 13.45 19.63
N SER A 85 11.92 12.80 20.76
CA SER A 85 12.32 13.27 22.08
C SER A 85 13.84 13.23 22.31
N SER A 86 14.53 12.31 21.64
CA SER A 86 15.98 12.09 21.78
C SER A 86 16.86 12.91 20.83
N ARG A 87 16.27 13.51 19.78
CA ARG A 87 17.00 14.28 18.77
C ARG A 87 17.14 15.74 19.17
N SER A 88 18.35 16.27 19.03
CA SER A 88 18.68 17.68 19.32
C SER A 88 18.77 18.57 18.09
N ASP A 89 18.93 18.00 16.89
CA ASP A 89 18.98 18.76 15.64
C ASP A 89 17.57 19.23 15.22
N ASP A 90 17.41 20.53 15.01
CA ASP A 90 16.11 21.13 14.71
C ASP A 90 15.56 20.72 13.33
N LYS A 91 16.42 20.47 12.35
CA LYS A 91 15.99 20.02 11.00
C LYS A 91 15.51 18.59 11.05
N GLU A 92 16.24 17.70 11.72
CA GLU A 92 15.82 16.31 11.94
C GLU A 92 14.50 16.26 12.73
N ARG A 93 14.37 17.07 13.79
CA ARG A 93 13.13 17.18 14.57
C ARG A 93 11.95 17.67 13.71
N LEU A 94 12.18 18.59 12.77
CA LEU A 94 11.13 19.07 11.88
C LEU A 94 10.63 17.95 10.95
N ILE A 95 11.55 17.20 10.33
CA ILE A 95 11.22 16.06 9.48
C ILE A 95 10.41 15.02 10.27
N LEU A 96 10.86 14.66 11.47
CA LEU A 96 10.14 13.69 12.32
C LEU A 96 8.75 14.17 12.74
N LYS A 97 8.55 15.48 12.97
CA LYS A 97 7.23 16.06 13.24
C LYS A 97 6.30 16.00 12.03
N GLU A 98 6.81 16.30 10.83
CA GLU A 98 6.04 16.19 9.60
C GLU A 98 5.58 14.75 9.36
N MET A 99 6.47 13.78 9.58
CA MET A 99 6.14 12.36 9.52
C MET A 99 5.09 11.96 10.56
N PHE A 100 5.17 12.49 11.78
CA PHE A 100 4.17 12.24 12.83
C PHE A 100 2.80 12.82 12.48
N LEU A 101 2.75 14.04 11.94
CA LEU A 101 1.50 14.66 11.48
C LEU A 101 0.88 13.84 10.35
N PHE A 102 1.70 13.40 9.41
CA PHE A 102 1.26 12.54 8.32
C PHE A 102 0.70 11.20 8.81
N LEU A 103 1.37 10.53 9.77
CA LEU A 103 0.84 9.32 10.43
C LEU A 103 -0.54 9.53 11.07
N ASN A 104 -0.87 10.76 11.47
CA ASN A 104 -2.18 11.10 12.04
C ASN A 104 -3.24 11.44 10.99
N ILE A 105 -2.85 11.78 9.76
CA ILE A 105 -3.79 11.96 8.64
C ILE A 105 -4.25 10.60 8.12
N LEU A 106 -3.38 9.59 8.18
CA LEU A 106 -3.74 8.23 7.84
C LEU A 106 -4.69 7.66 8.88
N ASP A 107 -5.85 7.20 8.42
CA ASP A 107 -6.66 6.33 9.25
C ASP A 107 -6.01 4.93 9.30
N GLU A 108 -6.19 4.30 10.46
CA GLU A 108 -5.66 2.96 10.73
C GLU A 108 -6.15 1.92 9.71
N PRO A 109 -7.41 1.95 9.23
CA PRO A 109 -7.87 1.07 8.16
C PRO A 109 -7.09 1.21 6.85
N SER A 110 -6.89 2.42 6.30
CA SER A 110 -6.20 2.58 5.01
C SER A 110 -4.75 2.10 5.07
N PHE A 111 -4.10 2.29 6.23
CA PHE A 111 -2.75 1.80 6.46
C PHE A 111 -2.68 0.26 6.35
N TYR A 112 -3.56 -0.45 7.06
CA TYR A 112 -3.59 -1.91 7.03
C TYR A 112 -4.06 -2.48 5.68
N GLN A 113 -5.02 -1.82 5.02
CA GLN A 113 -5.51 -2.20 3.70
C GLN A 113 -4.41 -2.16 2.64
N LEU A 114 -3.61 -1.08 2.57
CA LEU A 114 -2.47 -1.02 1.64
C LEU A 114 -1.40 -2.05 1.98
N PHE A 115 -1.14 -2.24 3.28
CA PHE A 115 -0.17 -3.24 3.72
C PHE A 115 -0.56 -4.65 3.30
N ALA A 116 -1.83 -5.01 3.51
CA ALA A 116 -2.39 -6.28 3.08
C ALA A 116 -2.32 -6.43 1.56
N LEU A 117 -2.74 -5.40 0.80
CA LEU A 117 -2.70 -5.41 -0.66
C LEU A 117 -1.28 -5.64 -1.20
N ARG A 118 -0.27 -5.03 -0.57
CA ARG A 118 1.13 -5.26 -0.94
C ARG A 118 1.59 -6.68 -0.64
N GLN A 119 1.21 -7.26 0.49
CA GLN A 119 1.50 -8.67 0.78
C GLN A 119 0.90 -9.60 -0.26
N LEU A 120 -0.31 -9.30 -0.73
CA LEU A 120 -0.97 -10.04 -1.81
C LEU A 120 -0.19 -9.96 -3.13
N ILE A 121 0.28 -8.76 -3.49
CA ILE A 121 1.06 -8.54 -4.72
C ILE A 121 2.40 -9.30 -4.71
N HIS A 122 2.96 -9.55 -3.53
CA HIS A 122 4.23 -10.27 -3.37
C HIS A 122 4.06 -11.75 -2.99
N CYS A 123 2.83 -12.25 -2.89
CA CYS A 123 2.62 -13.66 -2.56
C CYS A 123 2.87 -14.55 -3.77
N PRO A 124 3.34 -15.80 -3.56
CA PRO A 124 3.35 -16.82 -4.61
C PRO A 124 1.94 -17.02 -5.19
N GLU A 125 1.87 -17.32 -6.49
CA GLU A 125 0.60 -17.51 -7.20
C GLU A 125 -0.22 -18.65 -6.60
N GLU A 126 0.43 -19.70 -6.10
CA GLU A 126 -0.19 -20.90 -5.54
C GLU A 126 -1.05 -20.63 -4.30
N ILE A 127 -0.78 -19.54 -3.59
CA ILE A 127 -1.51 -19.15 -2.37
C ILE A 127 -2.33 -17.88 -2.55
N PHE A 128 -2.37 -17.31 -3.76
CA PHE A 128 -3.04 -16.04 -4.03
C PHE A 128 -4.53 -16.08 -3.66
N ASP A 129 -5.25 -17.11 -4.10
CA ASP A 129 -6.68 -17.25 -3.89
C ASP A 129 -7.07 -17.41 -2.42
N GLU A 130 -6.19 -18.01 -1.62
CA GLU A 130 -6.36 -18.10 -0.16
C GLU A 130 -6.07 -16.75 0.49
N LYS A 131 -4.97 -16.11 0.08
CA LYS A 131 -4.51 -14.85 0.66
C LYS A 131 -5.48 -13.70 0.37
N ILE A 132 -6.08 -13.66 -0.81
CA ILE A 132 -7.04 -12.60 -1.16
C ILE A 132 -8.34 -12.70 -0.34
N LYS A 133 -8.80 -13.93 -0.04
CA LYS A 133 -9.97 -14.14 0.82
C LYS A 133 -9.70 -13.68 2.25
N GLU A 134 -8.53 -14.06 2.79
CA GLU A 134 -8.07 -13.62 4.11
C GLU A 134 -8.02 -12.09 4.20
N ILE A 135 -7.39 -11.45 3.21
CA ILE A 135 -7.22 -9.99 3.20
C ILE A 135 -8.56 -9.28 3.06
N SER A 136 -9.42 -9.76 2.15
CA SER A 136 -10.72 -9.16 1.93
C SER A 136 -11.59 -9.21 3.19
N GLY A 137 -11.60 -10.33 3.91
CA GLY A 137 -12.35 -10.48 5.17
C GLY A 137 -11.79 -9.66 6.33
N ASN A 138 -10.47 -9.62 6.48
CA ASN A 138 -9.86 -8.99 7.66
C ASN A 138 -9.73 -7.47 7.57
N TYR A 139 -9.63 -6.91 6.36
CA TYR A 139 -9.28 -5.50 6.15
C TYR A 139 -10.27 -4.74 5.26
N PHE A 140 -11.16 -5.44 4.55
CA PHE A 140 -12.06 -4.85 3.57
C PHE A 140 -13.51 -5.37 3.71
N GLU A 141 -13.97 -5.68 4.91
CA GLU A 141 -15.41 -5.87 5.19
C GLU A 141 -16.13 -4.52 5.38
#